data_AF-A0A8H7HCZ5-F1
#
_entry.id   AF-A0A8H7HCZ5-F1
#
_cell.length_a   1.000
_cell.length_b   1.000
_cell.length_c   1.000
_cell.angle_alpha   90.00
_cell.angle_beta   90.00
_cell.angle_gamma   90.00
#
_symmetry.space_group_name_H-M   'P 1'
#
loop_
_entity.id
_entity.type
_entity.pdbx_description
1 polymer ?
#
loop_
_entity_poly.entity_id
_entity_poly.type
_entity_poly.pdbx_seq_one_letter_code
_entity_poly.pdbx_strand_id
1 'polypeptide(L)'
;MPLVLSRRTMPQLPSDVWAIVLCWLVSNHGTLSLKPSTLVSRGIGREADRLLWENLKIESLGALITLSRMILARARISLHLSTLCVQTTAPDCMAFKPMDIIQVQQALMRCTKLSALELWIGPGASGVELIRELDIPSLHAFSADLMVDTHLLRFLERHPSIRELHIGTETVGPVLPIHEYILPNLQVLEAPLPLATMLLPYRPVSHLKVWANYGLSQDMAIADALRLIDCMRLSTTGIVSFRFEDGPPYTPAIHQYGASFSQHMKLLGLLFIDREEEDQALQLAQLAPSLQIIQFDNAMANQRTSSEQRDFVLRLGQAFKYLRLVSFEDDYQKTYWGRLKNNKWARHVGVPLDLWRNT
;
A
#
# COMPACT_ATOMS: atom_id res chain seq x y z
N MET A 1 56.85 10.37 35.03
CA MET A 1 56.09 11.38 34.24
C MET A 1 54.99 10.66 33.49
N PRO A 2 53.70 10.90 33.78
CA PRO A 2 52.62 10.27 33.02
C PRO A 2 52.49 10.94 31.65
N LEU A 3 52.46 10.15 30.60
CA LEU A 3 52.16 10.58 29.23
C LEU A 3 50.71 11.07 29.19
N VAL A 4 50.53 12.40 29.16
CA VAL A 4 49.24 13.02 28.85
C VAL A 4 48.98 12.78 27.37
N LEU A 5 48.25 11.71 27.05
CA LEU A 5 47.69 11.50 25.73
C LEU A 5 46.68 12.63 25.46
N SER A 6 47.13 13.66 24.75
CA SER A 6 46.26 14.67 24.15
C SER A 6 45.18 13.95 23.34
N ARG A 7 43.95 13.92 23.86
CA ARG A 7 42.78 13.47 23.08
C ARG A 7 42.66 14.42 21.90
N ARG A 8 43.15 13.98 20.74
CA ARG A 8 42.77 14.59 19.45
C ARG A 8 41.26 14.45 19.35
N THR A 9 40.54 15.54 19.64
CA THR A 9 39.13 15.67 19.33
C THR A 9 38.98 15.51 17.83
N MET A 10 38.26 14.48 17.38
CA MET A 10 37.86 14.41 15.98
C MET A 10 37.15 15.72 15.62
N PRO A 11 37.42 16.30 14.43
CA PRO A 11 36.63 17.41 13.95
C PRO A 11 35.15 17.01 13.93
N GLN A 12 34.27 17.89 14.41
CA GLN A 12 32.83 17.65 14.38
C GLN A 12 32.37 17.60 12.92
N LEU A 13 32.10 16.39 12.42
CA LEU A 13 31.45 16.23 11.13
C LEU A 13 30.00 16.74 11.21
N PRO A 14 29.46 17.38 10.16
CA PRO A 14 28.05 17.76 10.08
C PRO A 14 27.11 16.57 10.31
N SER A 15 25.91 16.83 10.84
CA SER A 15 24.87 15.81 11.06
C SER A 15 24.58 14.98 9.82
N ASP A 16 24.60 15.64 8.66
CA ASP A 16 24.20 15.04 7.38
C ASP A 16 25.24 14.00 6.92
N VAL A 17 26.52 14.22 7.24
CA VAL A 17 27.59 13.26 6.98
C VAL A 17 27.44 12.03 7.88
N TRP A 18 27.11 12.22 9.15
CA TRP A 18 26.83 11.11 10.05
C TRP A 18 25.59 10.32 9.63
N ALA A 19 24.53 10.98 9.17
CA ALA A 19 23.35 10.32 8.66
C ALA A 19 23.71 9.40 7.48
N ILE A 20 24.54 9.85 6.53
CA ILE A 20 25.01 9.03 5.40
C ILE A 20 25.79 7.81 5.89
N VAL A 21 26.74 7.99 6.82
CA VAL A 21 27.56 6.89 7.36
C VAL A 21 26.69 5.87 8.10
N LEU A 22 25.75 6.33 8.93
CA LEU A 22 24.85 5.45 9.68
C LEU A 22 23.86 4.74 8.77
N CYS A 23 23.33 5.41 7.73
CA CYS A 23 22.51 4.76 6.70
C CYS A 23 23.28 3.65 5.99
N TRP A 24 24.53 3.89 5.60
CA TRP A 24 25.39 2.87 5.01
C TRP A 24 25.60 1.67 5.97
N LEU A 25 25.79 1.91 7.27
CA LEU A 25 25.89 0.85 8.27
C LEU A 25 24.59 0.03 8.37
N VAL A 26 23.42 0.69 8.38
CA VAL A 26 22.11 0.00 8.39
C VAL A 26 21.95 -0.87 7.16
N SER A 27 22.30 -0.37 5.96
CA SER A 27 22.17 -1.13 4.71
C SER A 27 23.06 -2.38 4.68
N ASN A 28 24.24 -2.36 5.31
CA ASN A 28 25.18 -3.48 5.27
C ASN A 28 25.08 -4.42 6.46
N HIS A 29 24.65 -3.93 7.64
CA HIS A 29 24.71 -4.66 8.91
C HIS A 29 23.39 -4.70 9.67
N GLY A 30 22.33 -4.08 9.12
CA GLY A 30 21.00 -4.01 9.74
C GLY A 30 20.89 -2.95 10.84
N THR A 31 19.66 -2.61 11.22
CA THR A 31 19.34 -1.50 12.12
C THR A 31 19.90 -1.68 13.54
N LEU A 32 20.02 -2.92 14.01
CA LEU A 32 20.54 -3.23 15.35
C LEU A 32 22.02 -2.87 15.53
N SER A 33 22.78 -2.76 14.43
CA SER A 33 24.19 -2.33 14.44
C SER A 33 24.37 -0.90 14.95
N LEU A 34 23.31 -0.09 14.97
CA LEU A 34 23.34 1.29 15.47
C LEU A 34 23.31 1.41 17.00
N LYS A 35 23.00 0.34 17.73
CA LYS A 35 22.91 0.38 19.21
C LYS A 35 24.17 0.94 19.88
N PRO A 36 25.40 0.50 19.54
CA PRO A 36 26.62 1.08 20.12
C PRO A 36 26.83 2.54 19.70
N SER A 37 26.44 2.90 18.48
CA SER A 37 26.57 4.26 17.94
C SER A 37 25.78 5.30 18.74
N THR A 38 24.70 4.89 19.40
CA THR A 38 23.93 5.76 20.32
C THR A 38 24.74 6.28 21.51
N LEU A 39 25.84 5.60 21.86
CA LEU A 39 26.66 5.90 23.04
C LEU A 39 27.97 6.64 22.71
N VAL A 40 28.32 6.79 21.42
CA VAL A 40 29.63 7.30 21.00
C VAL A 40 29.76 8.81 21.22
N SER A 41 28.75 9.59 20.81
CA SER A 41 28.71 11.04 21.04
C SER A 41 27.26 11.54 20.97
N ARG A 42 26.99 12.77 21.45
CA ARG A 42 25.64 13.36 21.38
C ARG A 42 25.14 13.54 19.95
N GLY A 43 26.02 13.96 19.03
CA GLY A 43 25.66 14.19 17.62
C GLY A 43 25.35 12.88 16.89
N ILE A 44 26.27 11.93 16.96
CA ILE A 44 26.10 10.59 16.37
C ILE A 44 24.91 9.89 17.03
N GLY A 45 24.78 10.02 18.35
CA GLY A 45 23.76 9.32 19.11
C GLY A 45 22.35 9.79 18.77
N ARG A 46 22.15 11.08 18.48
CA ARG A 46 20.86 11.61 18.03
C ARG A 46 20.47 11.05 16.65
N GLU A 47 21.39 11.01 15.70
CA GLU A 47 21.10 10.44 14.36
C GLU A 47 20.95 8.92 14.39
N ALA A 48 21.73 8.23 15.22
CA ALA A 48 21.58 6.80 15.45
C ALA A 48 20.23 6.48 16.09
N ASP A 49 19.81 7.24 17.11
CA ASP A 49 18.47 7.12 17.70
C ASP A 49 17.38 7.40 16.65
N ARG A 50 17.52 8.44 15.82
CA ARG A 50 16.56 8.72 14.73
C ARG A 50 16.40 7.49 13.83
N LEU A 51 17.49 6.99 13.25
CA LEU A 51 17.45 5.85 12.32
C LEU A 51 16.99 4.54 12.98
N LEU A 52 17.27 4.35 14.27
CA LEU A 52 16.80 3.18 15.04
C LEU A 52 15.28 3.16 15.22
N TRP A 53 14.66 4.32 15.43
CA TRP A 53 13.26 4.43 15.85
C TRP A 53 12.32 4.97 14.77
N GLU A 54 12.85 5.47 13.64
CA GLU A 54 12.05 6.10 12.57
C GLU A 54 11.06 5.13 11.93
N ASN A 55 11.54 3.95 11.51
CA ASN A 55 10.73 2.94 10.83
C ASN A 55 10.79 1.63 11.62
N LEU A 56 9.71 1.28 12.31
CA LEU A 56 9.63 0.08 13.12
C LEU A 56 8.67 -0.93 12.51
N LYS A 57 9.15 -2.17 12.37
CA LYS A 57 8.32 -3.33 12.08
C LYS A 57 8.25 -4.22 13.31
N ILE A 58 7.04 -4.59 13.71
CA ILE A 58 6.76 -5.37 14.91
C ILE A 58 5.96 -6.60 14.52
N GLU A 59 6.48 -7.77 14.88
CA GLU A 59 5.89 -9.06 14.45
C GLU A 59 5.05 -9.74 15.56
N SER A 60 4.89 -9.09 16.71
CA SER A 60 4.08 -9.62 17.82
C SER A 60 3.45 -8.53 18.68
N LEU A 61 2.27 -8.81 19.24
CA LEU A 61 1.58 -7.90 20.16
C LEU A 61 2.39 -7.63 21.44
N GLY A 62 3.11 -8.64 21.96
CA GLY A 62 3.96 -8.47 23.14
C GLY A 62 5.10 -7.46 22.92
N ALA A 63 5.68 -7.45 21.71
CA ALA A 63 6.68 -6.46 21.33
C ALA A 63 6.08 -5.05 21.17
N LEU A 64 4.86 -4.93 20.63
CA LEU A 64 4.13 -3.66 20.55
C LEU A 64 3.82 -3.09 21.94
N ILE A 65 3.38 -3.92 22.88
CA ILE A 65 3.15 -3.52 24.28
C ILE A 65 4.46 -3.06 24.92
N THR A 66 5.56 -3.79 24.68
CA THR A 66 6.88 -3.43 25.21
C THR A 66 7.35 -2.09 24.65
N LEU A 67 7.21 -1.87 23.33
CA LEU A 67 7.51 -0.58 22.69
C LEU A 67 6.66 0.54 23.29
N SER A 68 5.36 0.29 23.50
CA SER A 68 4.43 1.27 24.05
C SER A 68 4.86 1.71 25.46
N ARG A 69 5.26 0.76 26.31
CA ARG A 69 5.84 1.07 27.63
C ARG A 69 7.14 1.86 27.50
N MET A 70 8.00 1.52 26.55
CA MET A 70 9.24 2.26 26.30
C MET A 70 8.97 3.70 25.85
N ILE A 71 7.99 3.93 24.97
CA ILE A 71 7.56 5.25 24.52
C ILE A 71 7.02 6.06 25.69
N LEU A 72 6.13 5.46 26.50
CA LEU A 72 5.54 6.12 27.66
C LEU A 72 6.59 6.49 28.72
N ALA A 73 7.61 5.65 28.89
CA ALA A 73 8.72 5.89 29.82
C ALA A 73 9.80 6.84 29.26
N ARG A 74 9.98 6.93 27.94
CA ARG A 74 11.07 7.67 27.29
C ARG A 74 10.56 8.49 26.11
N ALA A 75 10.38 9.79 26.34
CA ALA A 75 9.91 10.74 25.33
C ALA A 75 10.77 10.78 24.05
N ARG A 76 12.06 10.42 24.11
CA ARG A 76 12.93 10.44 22.92
C ARG A 76 12.48 9.52 21.78
N ILE A 77 11.85 8.38 22.09
CA ILE A 77 11.43 7.41 21.05
C ILE A 77 10.28 8.00 20.23
N SER A 78 9.33 8.63 20.91
CA SER A 78 8.14 9.20 20.26
C SER A 78 8.45 10.40 19.36
N LEU A 79 9.61 11.06 19.56
CA LEU A 79 10.08 12.17 18.71
C LEU A 79 10.64 11.73 17.36
N HIS A 80 10.87 10.42 17.19
CA HIS A 80 11.53 9.86 16.00
C HIS A 80 10.63 8.92 15.20
N LEU A 81 9.68 8.23 15.84
CA LEU A 81 8.81 7.27 15.17
C LEU A 81 7.94 7.95 14.10
N SER A 82 8.17 7.61 12.83
CA SER A 82 7.41 8.09 11.67
C SER A 82 6.54 7.01 11.04
N THR A 83 7.05 5.77 11.05
CA THR A 83 6.37 4.61 10.44
C THR A 83 6.34 3.48 11.44
N LEU A 84 5.14 2.97 11.73
CA LEU A 84 4.95 1.79 12.55
C LEU A 84 4.15 0.74 11.78
N CYS A 85 4.77 -0.41 11.55
CA CYS A 85 4.15 -1.58 10.95
C CYS A 85 4.02 -2.68 12.00
N VAL A 86 2.80 -3.13 12.25
CA VAL A 86 2.49 -4.23 13.18
C VAL A 86 1.90 -5.36 12.36
N GLN A 87 2.58 -6.50 12.29
CA GLN A 87 2.14 -7.69 11.55
C GLN A 87 2.19 -8.90 12.46
N THR A 88 1.04 -9.40 12.90
CA THR A 88 1.00 -10.56 13.79
C THR A 88 0.67 -11.82 13.00
N THR A 89 1.55 -12.81 13.05
CA THR A 89 1.38 -14.09 12.34
C THR A 89 0.53 -15.10 13.11
N ALA A 90 0.04 -14.76 14.30
CA ALA A 90 -0.70 -15.66 15.19
C ALA A 90 -2.19 -15.28 15.18
N PRO A 91 -3.07 -16.08 14.54
CA PRO A 91 -4.49 -15.74 14.38
C PRO A 91 -5.27 -15.68 15.70
N ASP A 92 -4.84 -16.34 16.78
CA ASP A 92 -5.84 -16.83 17.75
C ASP A 92 -5.51 -16.85 19.25
N CYS A 93 -4.42 -16.28 19.79
CA CYS A 93 -4.08 -16.65 21.20
C CYS A 93 -3.85 -15.56 22.24
N MET A 94 -3.84 -14.27 21.88
CA MET A 94 -3.69 -13.21 22.89
C MET A 94 -4.53 -11.99 22.53
N ALA A 95 -5.81 -12.02 22.88
CA ALA A 95 -6.61 -10.80 22.91
C ALA A 95 -5.88 -9.75 23.76
N PHE A 96 -5.81 -8.51 23.28
CA PHE A 96 -5.28 -7.43 24.09
C PHE A 96 -6.07 -7.37 25.41
N LYS A 97 -5.37 -7.28 26.55
CA LYS A 97 -6.04 -6.88 27.77
C LYS A 97 -6.45 -5.41 27.62
N PRO A 98 -7.59 -4.96 28.16
CA PRO A 98 -8.03 -3.57 28.03
C PRO A 98 -6.95 -2.56 28.44
N MET A 99 -6.18 -2.85 29.49
CA MET A 99 -5.06 -2.01 29.92
C MET A 99 -3.91 -1.93 28.91
N ASP A 100 -3.65 -3.00 28.17
CA ASP A 100 -2.61 -3.00 27.12
C ASP A 100 -3.06 -2.14 25.93
N ILE A 101 -4.36 -2.16 25.57
CA ILE A 101 -4.93 -1.29 24.53
C ILE A 101 -4.72 0.18 24.87
N ILE A 102 -5.09 0.57 26.09
CA ILE A 102 -4.93 1.95 26.57
C ILE A 102 -3.46 2.38 26.53
N GLN A 103 -2.54 1.51 26.95
CA GLN A 103 -1.11 1.80 26.89
C GLN A 103 -0.61 2.03 25.46
N VAL A 104 -1.05 1.20 24.51
CA VAL A 104 -0.67 1.34 23.10
C VAL A 104 -1.25 2.63 22.54
N GLN A 105 -2.52 2.93 22.76
CA GLN A 105 -3.15 4.18 22.33
C GLN A 105 -2.40 5.40 22.85
N GLN A 106 -2.14 5.46 24.15
CA GLN A 106 -1.41 6.57 24.78
C GLN A 106 0.02 6.71 24.23
N ALA A 107 0.69 5.61 23.94
CA ALA A 107 2.02 5.64 23.34
C ALA A 107 1.99 6.21 21.92
N LEU A 108 1.05 5.75 21.08
CA LEU A 108 0.91 6.21 19.70
C LEU A 108 0.52 7.69 19.62
N MET A 109 -0.39 8.16 20.49
CA MET A 109 -0.74 9.59 20.57
C MET A 109 0.44 10.50 20.97
N ARG A 110 1.50 9.96 21.60
CA ARG A 110 2.73 10.72 21.88
C ARG A 110 3.68 10.79 20.69
N CYS A 111 3.46 9.98 19.65
CA CYS A 111 4.32 9.91 18.47
C CYS A 111 3.91 10.98 17.46
N THR A 112 4.32 12.22 17.73
CA THR A 112 3.89 13.40 16.95
C THR A 112 4.35 13.39 15.49
N LYS A 113 5.33 12.56 15.13
CA LYS A 113 5.80 12.38 13.75
C LYS A 113 5.23 11.16 13.05
N LEU A 114 4.36 10.37 13.70
CA LEU A 114 3.82 9.15 13.11
C LEU A 114 2.93 9.51 11.92
N SER A 115 3.47 9.31 10.72
CA SER A 115 2.80 9.60 9.46
C SER A 115 2.23 8.34 8.80
N ALA A 116 2.74 7.16 9.12
CA ALA A 116 2.29 5.90 8.56
C ALA A 116 2.07 4.86 9.67
N LEU A 117 0.87 4.27 9.69
CA LEU A 117 0.49 3.23 10.65
C LEU A 117 -0.12 2.04 9.90
N GLU A 118 0.51 0.87 10.06
CA GLU A 118 0.01 -0.39 9.52
C GLU A 118 -0.33 -1.36 10.66
N LEU A 119 -1.57 -1.84 10.70
CA LEU A 119 -2.12 -2.71 11.73
C LEU A 119 -2.69 -3.99 11.11
N TRP A 120 -1.84 -4.99 10.94
CA TRP A 120 -2.20 -6.34 10.49
C TRP A 120 -2.27 -7.26 11.70
N ILE A 121 -3.33 -7.10 12.49
CA ILE A 121 -3.54 -7.76 13.79
C ILE A 121 -4.77 -8.66 13.82
N GLY A 122 -5.39 -8.88 12.66
CA GLY A 122 -6.60 -9.64 12.46
C GLY A 122 -7.88 -8.82 12.66
N PRO A 123 -9.01 -9.26 12.07
CA PRO A 123 -10.29 -8.52 12.11
C PRO A 123 -11.02 -8.63 13.47
N GLY A 124 -10.39 -9.19 14.50
CA GLY A 124 -10.99 -9.39 15.82
C GLY A 124 -11.24 -8.09 16.59
N ALA A 125 -12.05 -8.18 17.65
CA ALA A 125 -12.44 -7.04 18.49
C ALA A 125 -11.26 -6.22 19.04
N SER A 126 -10.11 -6.85 19.23
CA SER A 126 -8.88 -6.21 19.70
C SER A 126 -8.39 -5.08 18.79
N GLY A 127 -8.50 -5.23 17.47
CA GLY A 127 -8.04 -4.21 16.54
C GLY A 127 -8.98 -3.01 16.45
N VAL A 128 -10.29 -3.26 16.52
CA VAL A 128 -11.32 -2.22 16.57
C VAL A 128 -11.18 -1.38 17.84
N GLU A 129 -11.00 -2.00 19.00
CA GLU A 129 -10.80 -1.28 20.26
C GLU A 129 -9.49 -0.47 20.27
N LEU A 130 -8.45 -0.93 19.56
CA LEU A 130 -7.18 -0.21 19.45
C LEU A 130 -7.33 1.14 18.72
N ILE A 131 -8.10 1.19 17.63
CA ILE A 131 -8.29 2.43 16.86
C ILE A 131 -9.39 3.35 17.43
N ARG A 132 -10.20 2.84 18.35
CA ARG A 132 -11.41 3.52 18.84
C ARG A 132 -11.15 4.92 19.40
N GLU A 133 -10.13 5.10 20.22
CA GLU A 133 -9.80 6.41 20.84
C GLU A 133 -8.50 7.01 20.28
N LEU A 134 -8.01 6.45 19.17
CA LEU A 134 -6.75 6.87 18.58
C LEU A 134 -6.94 8.17 17.78
N ASP A 135 -6.11 9.17 18.07
CA ASP A 135 -6.03 10.44 17.36
C ASP A 135 -4.55 10.79 17.11
N ILE A 136 -4.15 10.79 15.85
CA ILE A 136 -2.78 10.99 15.39
C ILE A 136 -2.81 12.04 14.28
N PRO A 137 -2.71 13.34 14.62
CA PRO A 137 -2.92 14.43 13.65
C PRO A 137 -1.94 14.43 12.47
N SER A 138 -0.76 13.82 12.60
CA SER A 138 0.24 13.70 11.55
C SER A 138 0.06 12.49 10.63
N LEU A 139 -0.97 11.66 10.85
CA LEU A 139 -1.21 10.46 10.07
C LEU A 139 -1.60 10.80 8.63
N HIS A 140 -0.86 10.21 7.68
CA HIS A 140 -1.02 10.37 6.24
C HIS A 140 -1.26 9.05 5.51
N ALA A 141 -0.76 7.94 6.05
CA ALA A 141 -0.98 6.61 5.52
C ALA A 141 -1.52 5.69 6.62
N PHE A 142 -2.61 4.98 6.31
CA PHE A 142 -3.20 4.00 7.20
C PHE A 142 -3.44 2.69 6.48
N SER A 143 -2.92 1.60 7.03
CA SER A 143 -3.14 0.25 6.53
C SER A 143 -3.64 -0.65 7.64
N ALA A 144 -4.63 -1.50 7.38
CA ALA A 144 -5.21 -2.36 8.39
C ALA A 144 -5.97 -3.55 7.81
N ASP A 145 -6.06 -4.64 8.56
CA ASP A 145 -6.95 -5.78 8.31
C ASP A 145 -8.20 -5.76 9.22
N LEU A 146 -8.74 -4.56 9.45
CA LEU A 146 -9.88 -4.34 10.33
C LEU A 146 -11.20 -4.38 9.58
N MET A 147 -12.23 -4.97 10.20
CA MET A 147 -13.61 -4.97 9.69
C MET A 147 -14.09 -3.56 9.33
N VAL A 148 -14.77 -3.42 8.18
CA VAL A 148 -15.36 -2.15 7.78
C VAL A 148 -16.64 -1.91 8.58
N ASP A 149 -16.53 -1.14 9.66
CA ASP A 149 -17.63 -0.84 10.58
C ASP A 149 -17.66 0.64 11.01
N THR A 150 -18.58 0.98 11.91
CA THR A 150 -18.73 2.35 12.44
C THR A 150 -17.47 2.86 13.15
N HIS A 151 -16.68 1.99 13.78
CA HIS A 151 -15.48 2.38 14.50
C HIS A 151 -14.35 2.75 13.54
N LEU A 152 -14.17 1.98 12.47
CA LEU A 152 -13.24 2.33 11.40
C LEU A 152 -13.62 3.67 10.77
N LEU A 153 -14.90 3.89 10.47
CA LEU A 153 -15.35 5.15 9.85
C LEU A 153 -15.12 6.37 10.75
N ARG A 154 -15.45 6.27 12.05
CA ARG A 154 -15.14 7.32 13.03
C ARG A 154 -13.65 7.56 13.20
N PHE A 155 -12.84 6.52 13.07
CA PHE A 155 -11.40 6.67 13.04
C PHE A 155 -10.97 7.47 11.80
N LEU A 156 -11.45 7.15 10.60
CA LEU A 156 -11.13 7.88 9.38
C LEU A 156 -11.62 9.35 9.41
N GLU A 157 -12.78 9.62 10.02
CA GLU A 157 -13.32 10.97 10.23
C GLU A 157 -12.38 11.88 11.03
N ARG A 158 -11.70 11.33 12.04
CA ARG A 158 -10.74 12.07 12.86
C ARG A 158 -9.42 12.37 12.15
N HIS A 159 -9.15 11.71 11.02
CA HIS A 159 -7.87 11.80 10.31
C HIS A 159 -8.03 12.28 8.86
N PRO A 160 -8.53 13.51 8.63
CA PRO A 160 -8.74 14.05 7.27
C PRO A 160 -7.43 14.27 6.48
N SER A 161 -6.28 14.18 7.14
CA SER A 161 -4.94 14.27 6.56
C SER A 161 -4.47 12.99 5.84
N ILE A 162 -5.18 11.88 6.00
CA ILE A 162 -4.86 10.62 5.32
C ILE A 162 -4.98 10.80 3.79
N ARG A 163 -3.93 10.35 3.10
CA ARG A 163 -3.78 10.32 1.65
C ARG A 163 -3.74 8.90 1.10
N GLU A 164 -3.30 7.94 1.91
CA GLU A 164 -3.14 6.54 1.53
C GLU A 164 -3.92 5.66 2.50
N LEU A 165 -4.89 4.92 1.99
CA LEU A 165 -5.74 4.01 2.77
C LEU A 165 -5.68 2.60 2.19
N HIS A 166 -5.29 1.64 3.02
CA HIS A 166 -5.15 0.23 2.63
C HIS A 166 -5.90 -0.68 3.62
N ILE A 167 -7.12 -1.08 3.31
CA ILE A 167 -7.94 -1.92 4.19
C ILE A 167 -7.98 -3.32 3.62
N GLY A 168 -7.19 -4.26 4.16
CA GLY A 168 -7.01 -5.63 3.66
C GLY A 168 -8.12 -6.64 3.99
N THR A 169 -9.12 -6.27 4.79
CA THR A 169 -10.21 -7.20 5.14
C THR A 169 -11.23 -7.35 4.00
N GLU A 170 -11.92 -8.50 3.99
CA GLU A 170 -13.13 -8.70 3.20
C GLU A 170 -14.41 -8.50 4.02
N THR A 171 -14.30 -8.40 5.35
CA THR A 171 -15.46 -8.32 6.24
C THR A 171 -16.03 -6.90 6.28
N VAL A 172 -17.29 -6.78 5.88
CA VAL A 172 -18.06 -5.54 5.92
C VAL A 172 -19.18 -5.71 6.93
N GLY A 173 -19.13 -4.91 8.00
CA GLY A 173 -20.17 -4.86 9.02
C GLY A 173 -21.42 -4.10 8.52
N PRO A 174 -22.43 -3.90 9.38
CA PRO A 174 -23.54 -3.01 9.06
C PRO A 174 -23.02 -1.57 8.87
N VAL A 175 -22.88 -1.15 7.61
CA VAL A 175 -22.29 0.14 7.24
C VAL A 175 -23.32 1.25 7.46
N LEU A 176 -22.93 2.26 8.23
CA LEU A 176 -23.69 3.50 8.37
C LEU A 176 -23.41 4.43 7.19
N PRO A 177 -24.37 5.31 6.82
CA PRO A 177 -24.14 6.31 5.79
C PRO A 177 -22.92 7.18 6.16
N ILE A 178 -21.98 7.27 5.22
CA ILE A 178 -20.76 8.07 5.36
C ILE A 178 -21.05 9.55 5.12
N HIS A 179 -20.42 10.41 5.92
CA HIS A 179 -20.35 11.84 5.61
C HIS A 179 -19.53 12.08 4.33
N GLU A 180 -20.06 12.91 3.41
CA GLU A 180 -19.45 13.19 2.11
C GLU A 180 -18.01 13.74 2.19
N TYR A 181 -17.60 14.27 3.35
CA TYR A 181 -16.32 14.94 3.58
C TYR A 181 -15.26 14.09 4.30
N ILE A 182 -15.50 12.78 4.53
CA ILE A 182 -14.48 11.88 5.10
C ILE A 182 -13.30 11.79 4.12
N LEU A 183 -12.07 11.99 4.59
CA LEU A 183 -10.83 11.85 3.81
C LEU A 183 -10.74 12.71 2.53
N PRO A 184 -10.79 14.05 2.64
CA PRO A 184 -10.79 14.95 1.47
C PRO A 184 -9.48 14.91 0.65
N ASN A 185 -8.38 14.40 1.24
CA ASN A 185 -7.06 14.35 0.61
C ASN A 185 -6.68 12.95 0.11
N LEU A 186 -7.64 12.01 0.05
CA LEU A 186 -7.39 10.62 -0.33
C LEU A 186 -6.90 10.50 -1.78
N GLN A 187 -5.69 10.00 -1.98
CA GLN A 187 -5.03 9.83 -3.27
C GLN A 187 -4.86 8.36 -3.67
N VAL A 188 -4.60 7.50 -2.70
CA VAL A 188 -4.43 6.06 -2.86
C VAL A 188 -5.48 5.33 -2.03
N LEU A 189 -6.26 4.48 -2.67
CA LEU A 189 -7.30 3.68 -2.04
C LEU A 189 -7.14 2.22 -2.44
N GLU A 190 -6.82 1.38 -1.46
CA GLU A 190 -6.86 -0.07 -1.57
C GLU A 190 -7.88 -0.61 -0.56
N ALA A 191 -9.01 -1.12 -1.04
CA ALA A 191 -10.13 -1.48 -0.17
C ALA A 191 -11.06 -2.54 -0.78
N PRO A 192 -11.85 -3.24 0.05
CA PRO A 192 -12.97 -4.04 -0.45
C PRO A 192 -13.99 -3.16 -1.18
N LEU A 193 -14.63 -3.71 -2.21
CA LEU A 193 -15.55 -3.01 -3.11
C LEU A 193 -16.63 -2.15 -2.42
N PRO A 194 -17.29 -2.61 -1.33
CA PRO A 194 -18.26 -1.77 -0.62
C PRO A 194 -17.65 -0.50 0.00
N LEU A 195 -16.43 -0.60 0.54
CA LEU A 195 -15.73 0.55 1.10
C LEU A 195 -15.25 1.49 -0.02
N ALA A 196 -14.74 0.92 -1.12
CA ALA A 196 -14.29 1.70 -2.27
C ALA A 196 -15.42 2.53 -2.89
N THR A 197 -16.57 1.92 -3.18
CA THR A 197 -17.74 2.63 -3.75
C THR A 197 -18.24 3.77 -2.86
N MET A 198 -18.05 3.65 -1.55
CA MET A 198 -18.47 4.65 -0.56
C MET A 198 -17.44 5.79 -0.41
N LEU A 199 -16.15 5.47 -0.44
CA LEU A 199 -15.06 6.44 -0.27
C LEU A 199 -14.57 7.07 -1.56
N LEU A 200 -15.05 6.68 -2.73
CA LEU A 200 -14.49 7.19 -3.97
C LEU A 200 -15.13 8.49 -4.49
N PRO A 201 -16.47 8.68 -4.40
CA PRO A 201 -17.11 9.89 -4.91
C PRO A 201 -16.51 11.17 -4.30
N TYR A 202 -16.30 12.17 -5.16
CA TYR A 202 -15.84 13.53 -4.83
C TYR A 202 -14.46 13.66 -4.19
N ARG A 203 -13.64 12.60 -4.21
CA ARG A 203 -12.28 12.62 -3.65
C ARG A 203 -11.20 12.52 -4.73
N PRO A 204 -9.98 13.01 -4.47
CA PRO A 204 -8.91 13.07 -5.45
C PRO A 204 -8.15 11.75 -5.57
N VAL A 205 -8.87 10.63 -5.74
CA VAL A 205 -8.26 9.30 -5.86
C VAL A 205 -7.64 9.15 -7.24
N SER A 206 -6.33 8.88 -7.28
CA SER A 206 -5.55 8.68 -8.50
C SER A 206 -5.09 7.23 -8.65
N HIS A 207 -4.92 6.52 -7.53
CA HIS A 207 -4.57 5.10 -7.48
C HIS A 207 -5.65 4.33 -6.75
N LEU A 208 -6.27 3.38 -7.44
CA LEU A 208 -7.36 2.57 -6.93
C LEU A 208 -7.04 1.08 -7.10
N LYS A 209 -7.09 0.35 -5.99
CA LYS A 209 -7.09 -1.11 -5.95
C LYS A 209 -8.34 -1.58 -5.22
N VAL A 210 -9.13 -2.42 -5.88
CA VAL A 210 -10.37 -2.95 -5.30
C VAL A 210 -10.35 -4.46 -5.38
N TRP A 211 -11.00 -5.11 -4.43
CA TRP A 211 -11.29 -6.53 -4.49
C TRP A 211 -12.70 -6.79 -3.95
N ALA A 212 -13.25 -7.93 -4.31
CA ALA A 212 -14.59 -8.33 -3.89
C ALA A 212 -14.65 -9.83 -3.69
N ASN A 213 -15.35 -10.26 -2.63
CA ASN A 213 -15.63 -11.66 -2.40
C ASN A 213 -16.94 -12.04 -3.11
N TYR A 214 -16.83 -12.46 -4.37
CA TYR A 214 -17.96 -12.98 -5.13
C TYR A 214 -18.19 -14.44 -4.78
N GLY A 215 -18.85 -14.66 -3.64
CA GLY A 215 -19.12 -16.02 -3.18
C GLY A 215 -19.87 -16.88 -4.21
N LEU A 216 -20.87 -16.33 -4.93
CA LEU A 216 -21.78 -17.17 -5.74
C LEU A 216 -22.55 -16.49 -6.92
N SER A 217 -22.43 -15.18 -7.20
CA SER A 217 -23.25 -14.51 -8.22
C SER A 217 -22.46 -13.55 -9.13
N GLN A 218 -22.33 -13.91 -10.41
CA GLN A 218 -21.69 -13.10 -11.44
C GLN A 218 -22.50 -11.82 -11.76
N ASP A 219 -23.83 -11.88 -11.70
CA ASP A 219 -24.68 -10.70 -11.95
C ASP A 219 -24.50 -9.62 -10.89
N MET A 220 -24.35 -10.02 -9.62
CA MET A 220 -24.02 -9.09 -8.54
C MET A 220 -22.63 -8.48 -8.73
N ALA A 221 -21.67 -9.30 -9.17
CA ALA A 221 -20.32 -8.83 -9.47
C ALA A 221 -20.31 -7.74 -10.53
N ILE A 222 -21.01 -7.97 -11.64
CA ILE A 222 -21.16 -7.00 -12.72
C ILE A 222 -21.86 -5.73 -12.21
N ALA A 223 -22.95 -5.87 -11.46
CA ALA A 223 -23.71 -4.72 -10.98
C ALA A 223 -22.91 -3.82 -10.00
N ASP A 224 -22.19 -4.41 -9.04
CA ASP A 224 -21.39 -3.63 -8.09
C ASP A 224 -20.16 -3.02 -8.75
N ALA A 225 -19.59 -3.70 -9.74
CA ALA A 225 -18.47 -3.18 -10.48
C ALA A 225 -18.88 -2.06 -11.46
N LEU A 226 -20.09 -2.11 -12.04
CA LEU A 226 -20.71 -0.95 -12.72
C LEU A 226 -20.91 0.23 -11.76
N ARG A 227 -21.38 -0.03 -10.53
CA ARG A 227 -21.51 1.02 -9.50
C ARG A 227 -20.17 1.66 -9.17
N LEU A 228 -19.09 0.87 -9.07
CA LEU A 228 -17.74 1.38 -8.86
C LEU A 228 -17.32 2.34 -9.99
N ILE A 229 -17.62 2.03 -11.25
CA ILE A 229 -17.31 2.92 -12.37
C ILE A 229 -18.05 4.24 -12.24
N ASP A 230 -19.33 4.21 -11.88
CA ASP A 230 -20.10 5.44 -11.68
C ASP A 230 -19.47 6.28 -10.56
N CYS A 231 -19.03 5.64 -9.47
CA CYS A 231 -18.23 6.32 -8.45
C CYS A 231 -16.92 6.88 -9.02
N MET A 232 -16.20 6.14 -9.88
CA MET A 232 -14.95 6.59 -10.51
C MET A 232 -15.12 7.86 -11.34
N ARG A 233 -16.26 8.01 -12.02
CA ARG A 233 -16.62 9.22 -12.76
C ARG A 233 -16.86 10.43 -11.84
N LEU A 234 -17.24 10.19 -10.59
CA LEU A 234 -17.46 11.22 -9.57
C LEU A 234 -16.19 11.61 -8.81
N SER A 235 -15.07 10.91 -9.02
CA SER A 235 -13.77 11.28 -8.45
C SER A 235 -13.33 12.65 -8.98
N THR A 236 -12.76 13.50 -8.11
CA THR A 236 -12.33 14.86 -8.51
C THR A 236 -11.06 14.83 -9.35
N THR A 237 -10.28 13.74 -9.26
CA THR A 237 -9.14 13.48 -10.13
C THR A 237 -9.41 12.26 -10.99
N GLY A 238 -8.97 12.32 -12.25
CA GLY A 238 -8.99 11.15 -13.12
C GLY A 238 -8.13 10.03 -12.55
N ILE A 239 -8.65 8.79 -12.53
CA ILE A 239 -7.90 7.63 -12.07
C ILE A 239 -6.77 7.33 -13.05
N VAL A 240 -5.54 7.27 -12.52
CA VAL A 240 -4.30 7.04 -13.27
C VAL A 240 -3.91 5.56 -13.21
N SER A 241 -4.22 4.89 -12.10
CA SER A 241 -3.90 3.49 -11.84
C SER A 241 -5.12 2.79 -11.26
N PHE A 242 -5.60 1.75 -11.94
CA PHE A 242 -6.74 0.95 -11.49
C PHE A 242 -6.42 -0.54 -11.51
N ARG A 243 -6.74 -1.25 -10.43
CA ARG A 243 -6.67 -2.72 -10.33
C ARG A 243 -7.92 -3.26 -9.65
N PHE A 244 -8.49 -4.33 -10.19
CA PHE A 244 -9.59 -5.06 -9.57
C PHE A 244 -9.15 -6.52 -9.36
N GLU A 245 -8.80 -6.88 -8.12
CA GLU A 245 -8.53 -8.28 -7.75
C GLU A 245 -9.86 -9.05 -7.68
N ASP A 246 -9.87 -10.27 -8.20
CA ASP A 246 -11.07 -11.13 -8.24
C ASP A 246 -12.27 -10.45 -8.92
N GLY A 247 -12.00 -9.50 -9.83
CA GLY A 247 -13.03 -8.82 -10.59
C GLY A 247 -13.84 -9.79 -11.47
N PRO A 248 -15.07 -9.43 -11.88
CA PRO A 248 -15.81 -10.24 -12.84
C PRO A 248 -15.01 -10.41 -14.14
N PRO A 249 -15.29 -11.46 -14.93
CA PRO A 249 -14.73 -11.62 -16.27
C PRO A 249 -14.86 -10.34 -17.08
N TYR A 250 -13.99 -10.19 -18.08
CA TYR A 250 -14.02 -9.11 -19.03
C TYR A 250 -15.30 -9.22 -19.88
N THR A 251 -16.37 -8.69 -19.31
CA THR A 251 -17.69 -8.66 -19.90
C THR A 251 -17.82 -7.42 -20.79
N PRO A 252 -18.85 -7.35 -21.66
CA PRO A 252 -19.19 -6.11 -22.38
C PRO A 252 -19.37 -4.89 -21.47
N ALA A 253 -19.62 -5.10 -20.18
CA ALA A 253 -19.57 -4.05 -19.17
C ALA A 253 -18.19 -3.36 -19.17
N ILE A 254 -17.06 -4.07 -19.30
CA ILE A 254 -15.69 -3.53 -19.37
C ILE A 254 -15.44 -2.60 -20.57
N HIS A 255 -16.20 -2.66 -21.66
CA HIS A 255 -16.18 -1.58 -22.65
C HIS A 255 -16.70 -0.25 -22.07
N GLN A 256 -17.67 -0.29 -21.16
CA GLN A 256 -18.12 0.87 -20.39
C GLN A 256 -17.09 1.29 -19.32
N TYR A 257 -16.30 0.35 -18.76
CA TYR A 257 -15.17 0.68 -17.86
C TYR A 257 -14.10 1.42 -18.68
N GLY A 258 -13.74 0.86 -19.84
CA GLY A 258 -12.86 1.43 -20.86
C GLY A 258 -13.20 2.86 -21.21
N ALA A 259 -14.48 3.11 -21.54
CA ALA A 259 -14.97 4.45 -21.87
C ALA A 259 -14.93 5.44 -20.69
N SER A 260 -14.87 4.94 -19.46
CA SER A 260 -14.79 5.74 -18.24
C SER A 260 -13.35 5.95 -17.77
N PHE A 261 -12.39 5.24 -18.37
CA PHE A 261 -10.98 5.47 -18.08
C PHE A 261 -10.60 6.86 -18.54
N SER A 262 -9.95 7.59 -17.66
CA SER A 262 -9.39 8.88 -18.04
C SER A 262 -8.38 8.65 -19.17
N GLN A 263 -8.25 9.61 -20.08
CA GLN A 263 -7.14 9.63 -21.05
C GLN A 263 -5.76 9.65 -20.36
N HIS A 264 -5.73 9.82 -19.04
CA HIS A 264 -4.54 9.84 -18.20
C HIS A 264 -4.25 8.50 -17.52
N MET A 265 -5.08 7.47 -17.73
CA MET A 265 -4.83 6.14 -17.18
C MET A 265 -3.53 5.57 -17.75
N LYS A 266 -2.61 5.22 -16.86
CA LYS A 266 -1.30 4.64 -17.17
C LYS A 266 -1.23 3.15 -16.84
N LEU A 267 -1.98 2.71 -15.83
CA LEU A 267 -1.99 1.32 -15.38
C LEU A 267 -3.41 0.79 -15.29
N LEU A 268 -3.60 -0.39 -15.87
CA LEU A 268 -4.81 -1.20 -15.73
C LEU A 268 -4.41 -2.63 -15.31
N GLY A 269 -4.83 -3.02 -14.10
CA GLY A 269 -4.41 -4.24 -13.41
C GLY A 269 -5.51 -5.29 -13.29
N LEU A 270 -5.08 -6.56 -13.39
CA LEU A 270 -5.84 -7.81 -13.47
C LEU A 270 -7.10 -7.75 -14.34
N LEU A 271 -6.89 -7.90 -15.64
CA LEU A 271 -7.95 -8.15 -16.60
C LEU A 271 -8.16 -9.66 -16.74
N PHE A 272 -9.35 -10.12 -16.37
CA PHE A 272 -9.80 -11.49 -16.60
C PHE A 272 -10.34 -11.61 -18.02
N ILE A 273 -9.49 -11.93 -19.00
CA ILE A 273 -9.89 -12.00 -20.41
C ILE A 273 -9.73 -13.45 -20.89
N ASP A 274 -10.79 -14.06 -21.40
CA ASP A 274 -10.67 -15.38 -21.99
C ASP A 274 -9.92 -15.35 -23.33
N ARG A 275 -9.38 -16.50 -23.75
CA ARG A 275 -8.65 -16.60 -25.03
C ARG A 275 -9.45 -16.09 -26.23
N GLU A 276 -10.76 -16.35 -26.24
CA GLU A 276 -11.67 -15.95 -27.31
C GLU A 276 -11.95 -14.44 -27.33
N GLU A 277 -11.55 -13.72 -26.27
CA GLU A 277 -11.87 -12.32 -26.03
C GLU A 277 -10.66 -11.38 -26.17
N GLU A 278 -9.51 -11.87 -26.69
CA GLU A 278 -8.30 -11.08 -26.93
C GLU A 278 -8.55 -9.77 -27.69
N ASP A 279 -9.44 -9.82 -28.69
CA ASP A 279 -9.74 -8.65 -29.51
C ASP A 279 -10.38 -7.53 -28.68
N GLN A 280 -11.04 -7.85 -27.57
CA GLN A 280 -11.57 -6.86 -26.64
C GLN A 280 -10.44 -6.11 -25.92
N ALA A 281 -9.35 -6.81 -25.56
CA ALA A 281 -8.15 -6.20 -25.00
C ALA A 281 -7.46 -5.23 -25.98
N LEU A 282 -7.51 -5.53 -27.28
CA LEU A 282 -6.97 -4.65 -28.32
C LEU A 282 -7.86 -3.42 -28.53
N GLN A 283 -9.17 -3.56 -28.39
CA GLN A 283 -10.11 -2.44 -28.47
C GLN A 283 -9.92 -1.42 -27.33
N LEU A 284 -9.40 -1.83 -26.17
CA LEU A 284 -8.99 -0.90 -25.10
C LEU A 284 -7.99 0.16 -25.57
N ALA A 285 -7.19 -0.10 -26.61
CA ALA A 285 -6.26 0.89 -27.15
C ALA A 285 -6.95 2.16 -27.66
N GLN A 286 -8.21 2.04 -28.10
CA GLN A 286 -9.02 3.17 -28.53
C GLN A 286 -9.56 3.97 -27.33
N LEU A 287 -9.80 3.29 -26.21
CA LEU A 287 -10.44 3.87 -25.02
C LEU A 287 -9.41 4.47 -24.05
N ALA A 288 -8.26 3.83 -23.89
CA ALA A 288 -7.20 4.25 -22.98
C ALA A 288 -5.83 4.27 -23.71
N PRO A 289 -5.64 5.20 -24.67
CA PRO A 289 -4.45 5.22 -25.52
C PRO A 289 -3.14 5.50 -24.76
N SER A 290 -3.23 6.08 -23.56
CA SER A 290 -2.10 6.44 -22.70
C SER A 290 -1.60 5.29 -21.81
N LEU A 291 -2.23 4.10 -21.89
CA LEU A 291 -1.84 2.95 -21.08
C LEU A 291 -0.38 2.58 -21.31
N GLN A 292 0.34 2.41 -20.21
CA GLN A 292 1.74 2.03 -20.17
C GLN A 292 1.92 0.62 -19.61
N ILE A 293 1.01 0.19 -18.74
CA ILE A 293 1.06 -1.08 -18.04
C ILE A 293 -0.32 -1.77 -18.11
N ILE A 294 -0.33 -3.02 -18.55
CA ILE A 294 -1.52 -3.89 -18.53
C ILE A 294 -1.16 -5.19 -17.79
N GLN A 295 -2.02 -5.64 -16.89
CA GLN A 295 -1.86 -6.92 -16.19
C GLN A 295 -3.05 -7.83 -16.49
N PHE A 296 -2.77 -9.07 -16.85
CA PHE A 296 -3.73 -10.14 -17.10
C PHE A 296 -3.68 -11.18 -15.99
N ASP A 297 -4.80 -11.83 -15.76
CA ASP A 297 -5.03 -12.82 -14.71
C ASP A 297 -4.54 -14.23 -15.08
N ASN A 298 -4.84 -15.18 -14.17
CA ASN A 298 -4.51 -16.59 -14.25
C ASN A 298 -5.13 -17.30 -15.48
N ALA A 299 -6.33 -16.92 -15.93
CA ALA A 299 -6.95 -17.55 -17.09
C ALA A 299 -6.09 -17.34 -18.36
N MET A 300 -5.67 -16.11 -18.61
CA MET A 300 -4.76 -15.78 -19.71
C MET A 300 -3.37 -16.37 -19.54
N ALA A 301 -2.86 -16.43 -18.30
CA ALA A 301 -1.53 -16.97 -18.02
C ALA A 301 -1.45 -18.49 -18.23
N ASN A 302 -2.45 -19.24 -17.75
CA ASN A 302 -2.46 -20.70 -17.74
C ASN A 302 -2.93 -21.32 -19.08
N GLN A 303 -3.77 -20.63 -19.85
CA GLN A 303 -4.27 -21.14 -21.13
C GLN A 303 -3.31 -20.95 -22.31
N ARG A 304 -2.15 -20.30 -22.10
CA ARG A 304 -1.21 -19.94 -23.16
C ARG A 304 0.19 -20.48 -22.95
N THR A 305 0.76 -20.97 -24.04
CA THR A 305 2.20 -21.16 -24.14
C THR A 305 2.94 -19.81 -24.11
N SER A 306 4.22 -19.83 -23.78
CA SER A 306 5.04 -18.61 -23.82
C SER A 306 5.16 -17.98 -25.21
N SER A 307 4.96 -18.76 -26.28
CA SER A 307 4.90 -18.24 -27.65
C SER A 307 3.60 -17.47 -27.90
N GLU A 308 2.46 -18.02 -27.49
CA GLU A 308 1.15 -17.37 -27.63
C GLU A 308 1.08 -16.08 -26.80
N GLN A 309 1.66 -16.06 -25.60
CA GLN A 309 1.81 -14.83 -24.82
C GLN A 309 2.65 -13.78 -25.55
N ARG A 310 3.78 -14.19 -26.15
CA ARG A 310 4.65 -13.29 -26.91
C ARG A 310 3.92 -12.67 -28.09
N ASP A 311 3.20 -13.48 -28.87
CA ASP A 311 2.48 -13.01 -30.06
C ASP A 311 1.36 -12.03 -29.66
N PHE A 312 0.65 -12.32 -28.57
CA PHE A 312 -0.36 -11.41 -28.03
C PHE A 312 0.26 -10.08 -27.53
N VAL A 313 1.38 -10.13 -26.81
CA VAL A 313 2.12 -8.94 -26.38
C VAL A 313 2.58 -8.09 -27.58
N LEU A 314 3.00 -8.73 -28.67
CA LEU A 314 3.37 -8.01 -29.89
C LEU A 314 2.17 -7.29 -30.50
N ARG A 315 0.99 -7.94 -30.57
CA ARG A 315 -0.26 -7.31 -31.02
C ARG A 315 -0.65 -6.13 -30.13
N LEU A 316 -0.59 -6.30 -28.81
CA LEU A 316 -0.83 -5.22 -27.84
C LEU A 316 0.17 -4.06 -28.02
N GLY A 317 1.45 -4.35 -28.20
CA GLY A 317 2.47 -3.34 -28.43
C GLY A 317 2.31 -2.57 -29.75
N GLN A 318 1.63 -3.15 -30.75
CA GLN A 318 1.23 -2.45 -31.98
C GLN A 318 0.01 -1.57 -31.76
N ALA A 319 -1.00 -2.06 -31.01
CA ALA A 319 -2.22 -1.31 -30.72
C ALA A 319 -1.96 -0.13 -29.76
N PHE A 320 -1.15 -0.33 -28.72
CA PHE A 320 -0.86 0.67 -27.69
C PHE A 320 0.50 1.32 -27.90
N LYS A 321 0.49 2.58 -28.37
CA LYS A 321 1.71 3.36 -28.62
C LYS A 321 2.63 3.46 -27.40
N TYR A 322 2.07 3.67 -26.22
CA TYR A 322 2.82 3.92 -24.98
C TYR A 322 3.00 2.70 -24.08
N LEU A 323 2.53 1.52 -24.49
CA LEU A 323 2.67 0.31 -23.68
C LEU A 323 4.13 -0.06 -23.52
N ARG A 324 4.53 -0.25 -22.26
CA ARG A 324 5.90 -0.56 -21.81
C ARG A 324 5.99 -1.90 -21.11
N LEU A 325 4.91 -2.32 -20.43
CA LEU A 325 4.90 -3.53 -19.62
C LEU A 325 3.57 -4.26 -19.79
N VAL A 326 3.66 -5.56 -20.03
CA VAL A 326 2.53 -6.48 -19.92
C VAL A 326 2.90 -7.55 -18.91
N SER A 327 2.04 -7.83 -17.94
CA SER A 327 2.26 -8.95 -17.02
C SER A 327 1.13 -9.97 -17.09
N PHE A 328 1.49 -11.23 -16.96
CA PHE A 328 0.58 -12.36 -16.79
C PHE A 328 0.84 -12.90 -15.38
N GLU A 329 -0.19 -12.89 -14.54
CA GLU A 329 -0.16 -13.45 -13.20
C GLU A 329 -0.75 -14.86 -13.27
N ASP A 330 -0.03 -15.88 -12.79
CA ASP A 330 -0.57 -17.22 -12.53
C ASP A 330 -0.50 -17.53 -11.02
N ASP A 331 -1.11 -18.64 -10.57
CA ASP A 331 -1.19 -19.04 -9.16
C ASP A 331 0.19 -19.20 -8.47
N TYR A 332 1.28 -19.32 -9.23
CA TYR A 332 2.62 -19.63 -8.73
C TYR A 332 3.66 -18.56 -9.09
N GLN A 333 3.44 -17.79 -10.14
CA GLN A 333 4.45 -16.96 -10.77
C GLN A 333 3.84 -15.82 -11.59
N LYS A 334 4.54 -14.67 -11.56
CA LYS A 334 4.25 -13.55 -12.44
C LYS A 334 5.27 -13.49 -13.57
N THR A 335 4.78 -13.57 -14.80
CA THR A 335 5.58 -13.38 -16.01
C THR A 335 5.40 -11.95 -16.50
N TYR A 336 6.51 -11.27 -16.78
CA TYR A 336 6.56 -9.90 -17.27
C TYR A 336 7.12 -9.85 -18.69
N TRP A 337 6.52 -9.04 -19.54
CA TRP A 337 7.02 -8.69 -20.85
C TRP A 337 7.29 -7.19 -20.89
N GLY A 338 8.57 -6.82 -20.97
CA GLY A 338 9.01 -5.43 -21.00
C GLY A 338 9.42 -4.99 -22.39
N ARG A 339 9.03 -3.77 -22.79
CA ARG A 339 9.46 -3.14 -24.05
C ARG A 339 10.86 -2.56 -23.89
N LEU A 340 11.79 -3.05 -24.71
CA LEU A 340 13.16 -2.60 -24.79
C LEU A 340 13.31 -1.36 -25.68
N LYS A 341 14.46 -0.68 -25.54
CA LYS A 341 14.93 0.29 -26.53
C LYS A 341 14.99 -0.43 -27.90
N ASN A 342 14.32 0.12 -28.92
CA ASN A 342 14.05 -0.47 -30.26
C ASN A 342 12.74 -1.26 -30.43
N ASN A 343 11.75 -1.09 -29.55
CA ASN A 343 10.43 -1.74 -29.67
C ASN A 343 10.46 -3.28 -29.67
N LYS A 344 11.56 -3.89 -29.22
CA LYS A 344 11.63 -5.33 -28.97
C LYS A 344 11.03 -5.65 -27.61
N TRP A 345 10.42 -6.82 -27.47
CA TRP A 345 9.86 -7.29 -26.20
C TRP A 345 10.73 -8.38 -25.60
N ALA A 346 10.98 -8.29 -24.30
CA ALA A 346 11.75 -9.27 -23.54
C ALA A 346 10.92 -9.84 -22.38
N ARG A 347 11.04 -11.15 -22.17
CA ARG A 347 10.39 -11.86 -21.06
C ARG A 347 11.28 -11.84 -19.83
N HIS A 348 10.66 -11.57 -18.69
CA HIS A 348 11.22 -11.68 -17.35
C HIS A 348 10.27 -12.49 -16.48
N VAL A 349 10.83 -13.27 -15.55
CA VAL A 349 10.09 -14.18 -14.70
C VAL A 349 10.48 -13.90 -13.25
N GLY A 350 9.51 -13.69 -12.35
CA GLY A 350 9.77 -13.36 -10.94
C GLY A 350 9.63 -11.87 -10.59
N VAL A 351 10.08 -11.46 -9.40
CA VAL A 351 9.84 -10.13 -8.77
C VAL A 351 10.10 -8.99 -9.77
N PRO A 352 9.21 -7.98 -9.86
CA PRO A 352 9.43 -6.87 -10.76
C PRO A 352 10.74 -6.17 -10.39
N LEU A 353 11.62 -5.99 -11.39
CA LEU A 353 12.65 -4.96 -11.36
C LEU A 353 12.00 -3.65 -10.90
N ASP A 354 12.72 -2.84 -10.12
CA ASP A 354 12.36 -1.55 -9.51
C ASP A 354 11.77 -0.44 -10.44
N LEU A 355 11.21 -0.82 -11.60
CA LEU A 355 10.50 -0.02 -12.59
C LEU A 355 9.28 0.73 -12.04
N TRP A 356 8.87 0.48 -10.80
CA TRP A 356 7.73 1.10 -10.14
C TRP A 356 8.09 2.35 -9.33
N ARG A 357 9.37 2.58 -9.00
CA ARG A 357 9.77 3.67 -8.08
C ARG A 357 10.20 4.98 -8.76
N ASN A 358 10.30 5.03 -10.09
CA ASN A 358 10.79 6.21 -10.82
C ASN A 358 9.93 6.56 -12.05
N THR A 359 8.62 6.71 -11.89
CA THR A 359 7.77 7.37 -12.91
C THR A 359 6.82 8.37 -12.30
#